data_AF-A0A2M8EKS4-F1
#
_entry.id   AF-A0A2M8EKS4-F1
#
_cell.length_a   1.000
_cell.length_b   1.000
_cell.length_c   1.000
_cell.angle_alpha   90.00
_cell.angle_beta   90.00
_cell.angle_gamma   90.00
#
_symmetry.space_group_name_H-M   'P 1'
#
loop_
_entity.id
_entity.type
_entity.pdbx_description
1 polymer ?
#
loop_
_entity_poly.entity_id
_entity_poly.type
_entity_poly.pdbx_seq_one_letter_code
_entity_poly.pdbx_strand_id
1 'polypeptide(L)'
;MENQLSRIGDKTTCPVAVIIRNGKILMGLRHYTPDKWKTISVWTIPGGRCDFGETLEDTLYREVEEETGINDLKIIKYLGEVPGSKSGDVVFLFVCNSEQEVRLIEPEKFSEWRWFSMKEYPENFINPAALNLIKKCLLNESK
;
A
#
# COMPACT_ATOMS: atom_id res chain seq x y z
N MET A 1 10.63 13.19 -6.39
CA MET A 1 9.39 12.41 -6.62
C MET A 1 9.49 11.71 -7.97
N GLU A 2 9.64 12.47 -9.06
CA GLU A 2 9.86 11.93 -10.41
C GLU A 2 10.97 10.87 -10.49
N ASN A 3 12.15 11.12 -9.88
CA ASN A 3 13.24 10.13 -9.88
C ASN A 3 12.91 8.77 -9.23
N GLN A 4 11.95 8.72 -8.31
CA GLN A 4 11.54 7.45 -7.70
C GLN A 4 10.45 6.77 -8.54
N LEU A 5 9.50 7.55 -9.08
CA LEU A 5 8.42 7.01 -9.89
C LEU A 5 8.92 6.37 -11.18
N SER A 6 9.88 7.00 -11.86
CA SER A 6 10.48 6.49 -13.10
C SER A 6 11.49 5.36 -12.89
N ARG A 7 11.74 4.95 -11.64
CA ARG A 7 12.69 3.87 -11.35
C ARG A 7 12.08 2.55 -11.83
N ILE A 8 12.84 1.79 -12.59
CA ILE A 8 12.48 0.41 -12.94
C ILE A 8 12.72 -0.47 -11.72
N GLY A 9 11.69 -1.18 -11.28
CA GLY A 9 11.76 -2.10 -10.16
C GLY A 9 12.20 -3.50 -10.57
N ASP A 10 12.42 -4.33 -9.56
CA ASP A 10 12.66 -5.76 -9.73
C ASP A 10 11.75 -6.58 -8.80
N LYS A 11 11.95 -7.90 -8.77
CA LYS A 11 11.21 -8.85 -7.92
C LYS A 11 11.32 -8.61 -6.39
N THR A 12 12.17 -7.70 -5.96
CA THR A 12 12.32 -7.28 -4.56
C THR A 12 11.85 -5.86 -4.29
N THR A 13 11.41 -5.15 -5.33
CA THR A 13 10.93 -3.77 -5.26
C THR A 13 9.41 -3.75 -5.13
N CYS A 14 8.91 -3.17 -4.05
CA CYS A 14 7.49 -3.17 -3.71
C CYS A 14 6.94 -1.76 -3.48
N PRO A 15 6.45 -1.04 -4.50
CA PRO A 15 5.77 0.23 -4.27
C PRO A 15 4.36 0.01 -3.70
N VAL A 16 3.97 0.87 -2.76
CA VAL A 16 2.67 0.82 -2.08
C VAL A 16 2.01 2.19 -2.02
N ALA A 17 0.70 2.21 -2.17
CA ALA A 17 -0.13 3.40 -2.19
C ALA A 17 -0.75 3.67 -0.80
N VAL A 18 -0.29 4.72 -0.13
CA VAL A 18 -0.93 5.28 1.06
C VAL A 18 -2.05 6.21 0.59
N ILE A 19 -3.20 5.64 0.24
CA ILE A 19 -4.36 6.41 -0.24
C ILE A 19 -5.05 7.08 0.94
N ILE A 20 -5.05 8.42 0.96
CA ILE A 20 -5.64 9.23 2.03
C ILE A 20 -6.89 9.94 1.50
N ARG A 21 -8.03 9.75 2.19
CA ARG A 21 -9.29 10.44 1.92
C ARG A 21 -9.95 10.84 3.23
N ASN A 22 -10.29 12.12 3.38
CA ASN A 22 -10.91 12.66 4.60
C ASN A 22 -10.16 12.30 5.90
N GLY A 23 -8.82 12.37 5.88
CA GLY A 23 -7.96 12.04 7.02
C GLY A 23 -7.94 10.55 7.41
N LYS A 24 -8.47 9.67 6.55
CA LYS A 24 -8.45 8.22 6.71
C LYS A 24 -7.60 7.57 5.62
N ILE A 25 -7.03 6.42 5.94
CA ILE A 25 -6.23 5.62 5.00
C ILE A 25 -7.00 4.38 4.58
N LEU A 26 -6.95 4.05 3.30
CA LEU A 26 -7.47 2.78 2.79
C LEU A 26 -6.55 1.62 3.17
N MET A 27 -7.09 0.61 3.84
CA MET A 27 -6.37 -0.63 4.15
C MET A 27 -7.21 -1.86 3.79
N GLY A 28 -6.55 -2.92 3.34
CA GLY A 28 -7.16 -4.19 2.97
C GLY A 28 -6.78 -5.28 3.96
N LEU A 29 -7.76 -6.10 4.36
CA LEU A 29 -7.51 -7.29 5.18
C LEU A 29 -7.08 -8.44 4.27
N ARG A 30 -5.78 -8.71 4.21
CA ARG A 30 -5.21 -9.73 3.34
C ARG A 30 -5.30 -11.11 3.97
N HIS A 31 -5.87 -12.06 3.24
CA HIS A 31 -5.86 -13.47 3.58
C HIS A 31 -4.45 -14.05 3.42
N TYR A 32 -3.94 -14.66 4.48
CA TYR A 32 -2.95 -15.71 4.36
C TYR A 32 -3.64 -17.00 4.75
N THR A 33 -3.95 -17.82 3.76
CA THR A 33 -4.56 -19.13 3.98
C THR A 33 -3.58 -20.04 4.73
N PRO A 34 -4.06 -21.07 5.46
CA PRO A 34 -3.21 -21.94 6.29
C PRO A 34 -2.06 -22.64 5.54
N ASP A 35 -2.14 -22.74 4.22
CA ASP A 35 -1.12 -23.27 3.30
C ASP A 35 -0.02 -22.25 2.93
N LYS A 36 -0.09 -21.01 3.44
CA LYS A 36 0.89 -19.93 3.18
C LYS A 36 1.61 -19.46 4.46
N TRP A 37 2.71 -18.73 4.28
CA TRP A 37 3.69 -18.27 5.30
C TRP A 37 3.14 -17.59 6.59
N LYS A 38 1.86 -17.20 6.64
CA LYS A 38 1.20 -16.64 7.84
C LYS A 38 -0.16 -17.31 8.05
N THR A 39 -0.52 -17.65 9.28
CA THR A 39 -1.80 -18.31 9.62
C THR A 39 -2.91 -17.34 10.03
N ILE A 40 -2.64 -16.04 9.99
CA ILE A 40 -3.53 -14.97 10.46
C ILE A 40 -3.64 -13.92 9.35
N SER A 41 -4.86 -13.47 9.05
CA SER A 41 -5.08 -12.33 8.15
C SER A 41 -4.44 -11.06 8.72
N VAL A 42 -3.82 -10.27 7.87
CA VAL A 42 -3.12 -9.04 8.27
C VAL A 42 -3.61 -7.87 7.43
N TRP A 43 -3.61 -6.69 8.04
CA TRP A 43 -3.93 -5.47 7.29
C TRP A 43 -2.72 -5.00 6.51
N THR A 44 -2.96 -4.54 5.30
CA THR A 44 -1.96 -3.91 4.44
C THR A 44 -2.58 -2.72 3.72
N ILE A 45 -1.75 -1.95 3.05
CA ILE A 45 -2.15 -0.93 2.06
C ILE A 45 -2.02 -1.52 0.65
N PRO A 46 -2.72 -0.96 -0.35
CA PRO A 46 -2.63 -1.41 -1.72
C PRO A 46 -1.21 -1.36 -2.28
N GLY A 47 -0.86 -2.33 -3.11
CA GLY A 47 0.43 -2.41 -3.78
C GLY A 47 1.06 -3.78 -3.70
N GLY A 48 2.11 -3.95 -4.49
CA GLY A 48 2.71 -5.26 -4.71
C GLY A 48 4.13 -5.15 -5.21
N ARG A 49 4.60 -6.22 -5.86
CA ARG A 49 5.94 -6.27 -6.45
C ARG A 49 5.88 -5.70 -7.87
N CYS A 50 6.97 -5.08 -8.30
CA CYS A 50 7.16 -4.75 -9.70
C CYS A 50 7.28 -6.02 -10.55
N ASP A 51 6.57 -6.05 -11.67
CA ASP A 51 6.83 -7.00 -12.74
C ASP A 51 8.04 -6.58 -13.58
N PHE A 52 8.49 -7.49 -14.45
CA PHE A 52 9.69 -7.23 -15.26
C PHE A 52 9.50 -6.02 -16.17
N GLY A 53 10.34 -5.00 -15.96
CA GLY A 53 10.35 -3.79 -16.76
C GLY A 53 9.38 -2.71 -16.30
N GLU A 54 8.57 -2.96 -15.26
CA GLU A 54 7.68 -1.94 -14.70
C GLU A 54 8.45 -0.88 -13.93
N THR A 55 8.00 0.36 -14.07
CA THR A 55 8.37 1.41 -13.14
C THR A 55 7.58 1.29 -11.84
N LEU A 56 8.03 1.97 -10.78
CA LEU A 56 7.27 2.05 -9.53
C LEU A 56 5.90 2.69 -9.75
N GLU A 57 5.80 3.64 -10.68
CA GLU A 57 4.55 4.28 -11.07
C GLU A 57 3.60 3.30 -11.77
N ASP A 58 4.09 2.57 -12.79
CA ASP A 58 3.29 1.56 -13.50
C ASP A 58 2.74 0.51 -12.52
N THR A 59 3.61 0.05 -11.61
CA THR A 59 3.24 -0.94 -10.58
C THR A 59 2.16 -0.39 -9.65
N LEU A 60 2.25 0.88 -9.21
CA LEU A 60 1.24 1.49 -8.35
C LEU A 60 -0.12 1.55 -9.04
N TYR A 61 -0.16 1.99 -10.30
CA TYR A 61 -1.39 2.07 -11.06
C TYR A 61 -2.02 0.69 -11.27
N ARG A 62 -1.22 -0.29 -11.72
CA ARG A 62 -1.67 -1.67 -11.93
C ARG A 62 -2.21 -2.30 -10.64
N GLU A 63 -1.40 -2.34 -9.58
CA GLU A 63 -1.79 -3.02 -8.33
C GLU A 63 -3.00 -2.35 -7.69
N VAL A 64 -3.07 -1.01 -7.67
CA VAL A 64 -4.23 -0.31 -7.12
C VAL A 64 -5.48 -0.62 -7.92
N GLU A 65 -5.41 -0.60 -9.25
CA GLU A 65 -6.57 -0.94 -10.10
C GLU A 65 -6.97 -2.41 -9.93
N GLU A 66 -6.03 -3.34 -9.94
CA GLU A 66 -6.26 -4.79 -9.77
C GLU A 66 -6.87 -5.12 -8.40
N GLU A 67 -6.36 -4.52 -7.31
CA GLU A 67 -6.77 -4.88 -5.96
C GLU A 67 -8.06 -4.16 -5.50
N THR A 68 -8.26 -2.91 -5.95
CA THR A 68 -9.29 -1.99 -5.43
C THR A 68 -10.28 -1.49 -6.48
N GLY A 69 -9.95 -1.65 -7.76
CA GLY A 69 -10.71 -1.11 -8.89
C GLY A 69 -10.58 0.40 -9.08
N ILE A 70 -9.72 1.08 -8.32
CA ILE A 70 -9.46 2.53 -8.41
C ILE A 70 -8.55 2.81 -9.61
N ASN A 71 -9.00 3.65 -10.53
CA ASN A 71 -8.21 4.06 -11.70
C ASN A 71 -8.02 5.59 -11.83
N ASP A 72 -8.53 6.38 -10.88
CA ASP A 72 -8.30 7.83 -10.76
C ASP A 72 -7.17 8.18 -9.77
N LEU A 73 -6.27 7.22 -9.49
CA LEU A 73 -5.20 7.36 -8.50
C LEU A 73 -4.31 8.57 -8.81
N LYS A 74 -4.15 9.46 -7.83
CA LYS A 74 -3.24 10.61 -7.90
C LYS A 74 -2.10 10.41 -6.92
N ILE A 75 -0.88 10.26 -7.43
CA ILE A 75 0.32 10.17 -6.60
C ILE A 75 0.74 11.59 -6.19
N ILE A 76 0.78 11.85 -4.89
CA ILE A 76 1.00 13.18 -4.32
C ILE A 76 2.44 13.40 -3.89
N LYS A 77 3.05 12.41 -3.21
CA LYS A 77 4.45 12.49 -2.78
C LYS A 77 5.04 11.14 -2.42
N TYR A 78 6.36 11.05 -2.56
CA TYR A 78 7.15 9.96 -2.00
C TYR A 78 7.33 10.18 -0.49
N LEU A 79 7.01 9.17 0.32
CA LEU A 79 7.09 9.22 1.78
C LEU A 79 8.41 8.63 2.30
N GLY A 80 8.95 7.62 1.63
CA GLY A 80 10.18 6.94 2.04
C GLY A 80 10.16 5.46 1.70
N GLU A 81 11.23 4.76 2.06
CA GLU A 81 11.39 3.32 1.88
C GLU A 81 11.64 2.63 3.22
N VAL A 82 11.17 1.38 3.32
CA VAL A 82 11.39 0.53 4.49
C VAL A 82 11.67 -0.90 4.05
N PRO A 83 12.32 -1.73 4.89
CA PRO A 83 12.44 -3.16 4.61
C PRO A 83 11.06 -3.83 4.45
N GLY A 84 10.97 -4.74 3.49
CA GLY A 84 9.81 -5.60 3.29
C GLY A 84 9.77 -6.80 4.24
N SER A 85 8.72 -7.61 4.13
CA SER A 85 8.55 -8.80 4.98
C SER A 85 9.45 -9.98 4.60
N LYS A 86 9.99 -10.01 3.37
CA LYS A 86 10.98 -11.02 2.96
C LYS A 86 12.37 -10.38 2.89
N SER A 87 13.39 -11.18 3.19
CA SER A 87 14.78 -10.73 3.10
C SER A 87 15.08 -10.20 1.70
N GLY A 88 15.62 -8.96 1.63
CA GLY A 88 15.92 -8.26 0.39
C GLY A 88 14.78 -7.43 -0.19
N ASP A 89 13.52 -7.65 0.22
CA ASP A 89 12.41 -6.81 -0.25
C ASP A 89 12.57 -5.37 0.30
N VAL A 90 12.30 -4.37 -0.54
CA VAL A 90 12.23 -2.95 -0.18
C VAL A 90 10.87 -2.41 -0.55
N VAL A 91 10.19 -1.79 0.41
CA VAL A 91 8.85 -1.22 0.24
C VAL A 91 8.97 0.28 0.07
N PHE A 92 8.46 0.82 -1.05
CA PHE A 92 8.46 2.25 -1.37
C PHE A 92 7.08 2.83 -1.12
N LEU A 93 6.97 3.78 -0.19
CA LEU A 93 5.69 4.36 0.20
C LEU A 93 5.41 5.64 -0.58
N PHE A 94 4.25 5.70 -1.20
CA PHE A 94 3.76 6.90 -1.88
C PHE A 94 2.43 7.33 -1.28
N VAL A 95 2.32 8.61 -0.92
CA VAL A 95 1.04 9.21 -0.52
C VAL A 95 0.25 9.50 -1.77
N CYS A 96 -1.00 9.02 -1.78
CA CYS A 96 -1.90 9.14 -2.92
C CYS A 96 -3.28 9.67 -2.49
N ASN A 97 -4.05 10.16 -3.44
CA ASN A 97 -5.48 10.47 -3.29
C ASN A 97 -6.29 9.79 -4.42
N SER A 98 -7.55 9.51 -4.15
CA SER A 98 -8.58 9.05 -5.09
C SER A 98 -9.94 9.46 -4.54
N GLU A 99 -10.85 9.87 -5.42
CA GLU A 99 -12.25 10.17 -5.05
C GLU A 99 -13.17 8.96 -5.27
N GLN A 100 -12.67 7.94 -5.98
CA GLN A 100 -13.41 6.73 -6.31
C GLN A 100 -13.66 5.83 -5.09
N GLU A 101 -14.81 5.15 -5.07
CA GLU A 101 -15.07 4.10 -4.08
C GLU A 101 -14.31 2.80 -4.42
N VAL A 102 -13.78 2.17 -3.37
CA VAL A 102 -13.10 0.89 -3.45
C VAL A 102 -14.08 -0.26 -3.69
N ARG A 103 -13.66 -1.23 -4.49
CA ARG A 103 -14.35 -2.51 -4.70
C ARG A 103 -13.41 -3.66 -4.34
N LEU A 104 -13.99 -4.75 -3.84
CA LEU A 104 -13.24 -5.98 -3.61
C LEU A 104 -13.11 -6.74 -4.93
N ILE A 105 -12.03 -6.48 -5.69
CA ILE A 105 -11.79 -7.09 -7.00
C ILE A 105 -11.15 -8.48 -6.87
N GLU A 106 -10.23 -8.66 -5.90
CA GLU A 106 -9.50 -9.92 -5.65
C GLU A 106 -9.91 -10.58 -4.31
N PRO A 107 -11.12 -11.16 -4.23
CA PRO A 107 -11.66 -11.76 -3.00
C PRO A 107 -10.85 -12.97 -2.51
N GLU A 108 -10.04 -13.58 -3.37
CA GLU A 108 -9.11 -14.66 -3.01
C GLU A 108 -7.86 -14.16 -2.25
N LYS A 109 -7.54 -12.87 -2.38
CA LYS A 109 -6.43 -12.22 -1.65
C LYS A 109 -6.90 -11.38 -0.48
N PHE A 110 -8.06 -10.72 -0.58
CA PHE A 110 -8.56 -9.79 0.42
C PHE A 110 -9.97 -10.14 0.89
N SER A 111 -10.23 -9.94 2.19
CA SER A 111 -11.57 -10.12 2.77
C SER A 111 -12.41 -8.85 2.65
N GLU A 112 -11.77 -7.71 2.86
CA GLU A 112 -12.43 -6.41 2.90
C GLU A 112 -11.43 -5.27 2.72
N TRP A 113 -11.97 -4.11 2.35
CA TRP A 113 -11.29 -2.83 2.31
C TRP A 113 -11.99 -1.86 3.27
N ARG A 114 -11.22 -1.17 4.11
CA ARG A 114 -11.75 -0.23 5.10
C ARG A 114 -10.91 1.03 5.20
N TRP A 115 -11.59 2.14 5.46
CA TRP A 115 -10.97 3.43 5.76
C TRP A 115 -10.67 3.55 7.25
N PHE A 116 -9.40 3.60 7.61
CA PHE A 116 -8.93 3.71 9.00
C PHE A 116 -8.57 5.14 9.36
N SER A 117 -9.10 5.63 10.47
CA SER A 117 -8.66 6.90 11.04
C SER A 117 -7.31 6.75 11.75
N MET A 118 -6.66 7.89 12.02
CA MET A 118 -5.41 7.96 12.78
C MET A 118 -5.45 7.30 14.17
N LYS A 119 -6.65 7.10 14.73
CA LYS A 119 -6.85 6.57 16.08
C LYS A 119 -7.20 5.08 16.09
N GLU A 120 -7.53 4.50 14.94
CA GLU A 120 -8.14 3.16 14.84
C GLU A 120 -7.24 2.15 14.13
N TYR A 121 -5.91 2.38 14.08
CA TYR A 121 -5.00 1.50 13.37
C TYR A 121 -5.07 0.04 13.86
N PRO A 122 -5.12 -0.94 12.94
CA PRO A 122 -5.11 -2.33 13.33
C PRO A 122 -3.74 -2.75 13.88
N GLU A 123 -3.74 -3.51 14.97
CA GLU A 123 -2.50 -4.02 15.58
C GLU A 123 -1.77 -5.01 14.67
N ASN A 124 -2.51 -5.78 13.88
CA ASN A 124 -1.99 -6.78 12.94
C ASN A 124 -1.67 -6.19 11.55
N PHE A 125 -1.14 -4.96 11.49
CA PHE A 125 -0.63 -4.38 10.24
C PHE A 125 0.67 -5.06 9.80
N ILE A 126 0.80 -5.39 8.51
CA ILE A 126 1.85 -6.28 8.00
C ILE A 126 3.28 -5.73 8.17
N ASN A 127 3.45 -4.42 8.12
CA ASN A 127 4.76 -3.75 8.17
C ASN A 127 4.77 -2.59 9.19
N PRO A 128 5.26 -2.82 10.42
CA PRO A 128 5.31 -1.79 11.46
C PRO A 128 6.16 -0.56 11.09
N ALA A 129 7.21 -0.73 10.29
CA ALA A 129 8.06 0.38 9.86
C ALA A 129 7.32 1.33 8.90
N ALA A 130 6.60 0.75 7.93
CA ALA A 130 5.71 1.50 7.03
C ALA A 130 4.64 2.26 7.83
N LEU A 131 3.99 1.59 8.79
CA LEU A 131 2.98 2.20 9.65
C LEU A 131 3.53 3.40 10.43
N ASN A 132 4.76 3.32 10.93
CA ASN A 132 5.40 4.43 11.64
C ASN A 132 5.69 5.64 10.73
N LEU A 133 6.09 5.42 9.48
CA LEU A 133 6.26 6.51 8.51
C LEU A 133 4.93 7.19 8.19
N ILE A 134 3.90 6.39 7.95
CA ILE A 134 2.54 6.88 7.66
C ILE A 134 2.02 7.74 8.83
N LYS A 135 2.16 7.26 10.07
CA LYS A 135 1.77 8.01 11.27
C LYS A 135 2.50 9.35 11.37
N LYS A 136 3.80 9.39 11.12
CA LYS A 136 4.58 10.64 11.11
C LYS A 136 4.10 11.60 10.03
N CYS A 137 3.77 11.11 8.84
CA CYS A 137 3.24 11.93 7.75
C CYS A 137 1.96 12.66 8.17
N LEU A 138 0.98 11.90 8.69
CA LEU A 138 -0.33 12.44 9.05
C LEU A 138 -0.31 13.38 10.26
N LEU A 139 0.61 13.16 11.21
CA LEU A 139 0.83 14.09 12.33
C LEU A 139 1.38 15.44 11.88
N ASN A 140 2.24 15.45 10.85
CA ASN A 140 2.84 16.67 10.33
C ASN A 140 1.86 17.49 9.47
N GLU A 141 0.86 16.87 8.87
CA GLU A 141 -0.20 17.54 8.09
C GLU A 141 -1.34 18.10 8.97
N SER A 142 -1.38 17.74 10.25
CA SER A 142 -2.38 18.22 11.22
C SER A 142 -1.95 19.49 11.98
N LYS A 143 -0.82 20.10 11.59
CA LYS A 143 -0.27 21.35 12.14
C LYS A 143 -0.33 22.45 11.10
#